data_AF-A0AA35RJK0-F1
#
_entry.id   AF-A0AA35RJK0-F1
#
_cell.length_a   1.000
_cell.length_b   1.000
_cell.length_c   1.000
_cell.angle_alpha   90.00
_cell.angle_beta   90.00
_cell.angle_gamma   90.00
#
_symmetry.space_group_name_H-M   'P 1'
#
loop_
_entity.id
_entity.type
_entity.pdbx_description
1 polymer ?
#
loop_
_entity_poly.entity_id
_entity_poly.type
_entity_poly.pdbx_seq_one_letter_code
_entity_poly.pdbx_strand_id
1 'polypeptide(L)'
;MHQARAYQSITPANNMILKRRWDKSRFDLHRMKVRNAKPMIDNKPPQTYMHLHLDLKKLQMEEERRGVVERDNGILLDKMARIMRTRGRVDNVNNYQQR
;
A
#
# COMPACT_ATOMS: atom_id res chain seq x y z
N MET A 1 14.87 42.64 36.10
CA MET A 1 16.13 42.98 35.41
C MET A 1 17.15 41.89 35.69
N HIS A 2 17.46 41.03 34.72
CA HIS A 2 18.49 40.00 34.92
C HIS A 2 19.87 40.67 34.88
N GLN A 3 20.49 40.83 36.05
CA GLN A 3 21.90 41.21 36.14
C GLN A 3 22.72 40.25 35.28
N ALA A 4 23.53 40.79 34.37
CA ALA A 4 24.47 39.99 33.60
C ALA A 4 25.50 39.39 34.56
N ARG A 5 25.31 38.12 34.95
CA ARG A 5 26.25 37.40 35.81
C ARG A 5 27.60 37.33 35.10
N ALA A 6 28.66 37.67 35.84
CA ALA A 6 30.03 37.48 35.38
C ALA A 6 30.28 36.00 35.08
N TYR A 7 31.11 35.73 34.07
CA TYR A 7 31.46 34.37 33.70
C TYR A 7 32.27 33.70 34.84
N GLN A 8 31.77 32.55 35.31
CA GLN A 8 32.42 31.74 36.35
C GLN A 8 32.92 30.44 35.72
N SER A 9 34.23 30.23 35.74
CA SER A 9 34.84 29.00 35.23
C SER A 9 34.72 27.87 36.26
N ILE A 10 34.28 26.69 35.82
CA ILE A 10 34.16 25.50 36.68
C ILE A 10 35.53 24.90 36.98
N THR A 11 36.47 25.01 36.04
CA THR A 11 37.85 24.56 36.19
C THR A 11 38.78 25.76 36.30
N PRO A 12 39.87 25.69 37.09
CA PRO A 12 40.84 26.78 37.17
C PRO A 12 41.46 27.04 35.79
N ALA A 13 41.68 28.31 35.46
CA ALA A 13 42.34 28.71 34.23
C ALA A 13 43.14 30.00 34.45
N ASN A 14 44.35 30.07 33.89
CA ASN A 14 45.21 31.25 34.00
C ASN A 14 44.63 32.46 33.24
N ASN A 15 43.82 32.25 32.20
CA ASN A 15 43.18 33.31 31.42
C ASN A 15 41.67 33.10 31.30
N MET A 16 40.89 33.94 31.99
CA MET A 16 39.43 33.86 32.04
C MET A 16 38.74 34.20 30.72
N ILE A 17 39.31 35.12 29.94
CA ILE A 17 38.74 35.54 28.65
C ILE A 17 38.83 34.39 27.65
N LEU A 18 40.01 33.76 27.56
CA LEU A 18 40.21 32.59 26.71
C LEU A 18 39.32 31.44 27.17
N LYS A 19 39.28 31.15 28.48
CA LYS A 19 38.44 30.07 29.03
C LYS A 19 36.96 30.26 28.69
N ARG A 20 36.43 31.48 28.82
CA ARG A 20 35.06 31.83 28.42
C ARG A 20 34.80 31.57 26.94
N ARG A 21 35.73 31.97 26.06
CA ARG A 21 35.60 31.75 24.61
C ARG A 21 35.58 30.26 24.29
N TRP A 22 36.48 29.49 24.87
CA TRP A 22 36.54 28.04 24.67
C TRP A 22 35.29 27.33 25.16
N ASP A 23 34.78 27.69 26.34
CA ASP A 23 33.56 27.09 26.89
C ASP A 23 32.34 27.41 26.04
N LYS A 24 32.23 28.65 25.55
CA LYS A 24 31.17 29.04 24.61
C LYS A 24 31.25 28.23 23.32
N SER A 25 32.42 28.15 22.69
CA SER A 25 32.59 27.36 21.46
C SER A 25 32.29 25.88 21.68
N ARG A 26 32.67 25.30 22.81
CA ARG A 26 32.36 23.90 23.17
C ARG A 26 30.87 23.70 23.37
N PHE A 27 30.20 24.63 24.04
CA PHE A 27 28.75 24.60 24.25
C PHE A 27 28.00 24.70 22.92
N ASP A 28 28.38 25.65 22.07
CA ASP A 28 27.76 25.86 20.76
C ASP A 28 27.96 24.62 19.86
N LEU A 29 29.17 24.04 19.86
CA LEU A 29 29.47 22.80 19.14
C LEU A 29 28.64 21.62 19.67
N HIS A 30 28.53 21.47 20.98
CA HIS A 30 27.72 20.42 21.60
C HIS A 30 26.25 20.58 21.20
N ARG A 31 25.69 21.79 21.29
CA ARG A 31 24.31 22.08 20.88
C ARG A 31 24.08 21.77 19.41
N MET A 32 25.04 22.11 18.54
CA MET A 32 24.99 21.74 17.13
C MET A 32 24.96 20.22 16.93
N LYS A 33 25.82 19.48 17.63
CA LYS A 33 25.86 18.00 17.56
C LYS A 33 24.56 17.38 18.05
N VAL A 34 24.00 17.86 19.15
CA VAL A 34 22.72 17.38 19.69
C VAL A 34 21.59 17.67 18.70
N ARG A 35 21.54 18.88 18.12
CA ARG A 35 20.51 19.25 17.13
C ARG A 35 20.59 18.39 15.87
N ASN A 36 21.80 18.06 15.43
CA ASN A 36 22.04 17.29 14.20
C ASN A 36 22.12 15.78 14.44
N ALA A 37 21.94 15.32 15.68
CA ALA A 37 21.95 13.90 16.01
C ALA A 37 20.76 13.22 15.32
N LYS A 38 21.06 12.20 14.50
CA LYS A 38 20.03 11.38 13.85
C LYS A 38 19.39 10.44 14.89
N PRO A 39 18.08 10.12 14.75
CA PRO A 39 17.47 9.10 15.59
C PRO A 39 18.18 7.75 15.39
N MET A 40 18.39 7.02 16.49
CA MET A 40 19.05 5.71 16.48
C MET A 40 18.17 4.62 15.86
N ILE A 41 16.85 4.78 15.97
CA ILE A 41 15.86 3.82 15.48
C ILE A 41 15.03 4.51 14.41
N ASP A 42 14.88 3.84 13.28
CA ASP A 42 13.91 4.25 12.27
C ASP A 42 12.50 3.90 12.73
N ASN A 43 11.69 4.91 13.00
CA ASN A 43 10.28 4.77 13.37
C ASN A 43 9.35 5.10 12.18
N LYS A 44 9.87 5.16 10.95
CA LYS A 44 9.05 5.42 9.78
C LYS A 44 8.17 4.20 9.47
N PRO A 45 6.95 4.43 8.97
CA PRO A 45 6.13 3.34 8.47
C PRO A 45 6.82 2.66 7.28
N PRO A 46 6.66 1.33 7.13
CA PRO A 46 7.18 0.61 5.98
C PRO A 46 6.52 1.11 4.69
N GLN A 47 7.21 0.94 3.56
CA GLN A 47 6.67 1.31 2.26
C GLN A 47 5.42 0.48 1.93
N THR A 48 4.36 1.16 1.53
CA THR A 48 3.13 0.52 1.07
C THR A 48 3.28 0.06 -0.37
N TYR A 49 3.04 -1.23 -0.62
CA TYR A 49 3.03 -1.78 -1.97
C TYR A 49 1.60 -2.09 -2.42
N MET A 50 1.21 -1.58 -3.59
CA MET A 50 -0.15 -1.81 -4.14
C MET A 50 -0.43 -3.29 -4.41
N HIS A 51 0.57 -4.06 -4.84
CA HIS A 51 0.43 -5.49 -5.12
C HIS A 51 0.18 -6.34 -3.86
N LEU A 52 0.39 -5.80 -2.65
CA LEU A 52 0.01 -6.46 -1.39
C LEU A 52 -1.44 -6.19 -1.01
N HIS A 53 -2.05 -5.15 -1.56
CA HIS A 53 -3.44 -4.76 -1.29
C HIS A 53 -4.39 -5.24 -2.39
N LEU A 54 -3.86 -5.53 -3.59
CA LEU A 54 -4.61 -5.90 -4.78
C LEU A 54 -4.03 -7.19 -5.38
N ASP A 55 -4.77 -8.28 -5.26
CA ASP A 55 -4.48 -9.54 -5.94
C ASP A 55 -4.88 -9.46 -7.43
N LEU A 56 -4.06 -8.78 -8.24
CA LEU A 56 -4.36 -8.55 -9.66
C LEU A 56 -4.62 -9.86 -10.43
N LYS A 57 -3.87 -10.93 -10.12
CA LYS A 57 -4.06 -12.25 -10.73
C LYS A 57 -5.42 -12.84 -10.38
N LYS A 58 -5.87 -12.68 -9.14
CA LYS A 58 -7.20 -13.15 -8.71
C LYS A 58 -8.30 -12.41 -9.43
N LEU A 59 -8.18 -11.09 -9.55
CA LEU A 59 -9.13 -10.26 -10.28
C LEU A 59 -9.22 -10.69 -11.75
N GLN A 60 -8.08 -10.87 -12.40
CA GLN A 60 -8.03 -11.35 -13.79
C GLN A 60 -8.71 -12.71 -13.97
N MET A 61 -8.40 -13.69 -13.11
CA MET A 61 -9.01 -15.02 -13.20
C MET A 61 -10.54 -14.98 -13.02
N GLU A 62 -11.05 -14.12 -12.14
CA GLU A 62 -12.50 -13.94 -11.98
C GLU A 62 -13.14 -13.28 -13.21
N GLU A 63 -12.48 -12.31 -13.84
CA GLU A 63 -12.93 -11.68 -15.09
C GLU A 63 -13.01 -12.73 -16.21
N GLU A 64 -11.96 -13.53 -16.38
CA GLU A 64 -11.90 -14.60 -17.38
C GLU A 64 -13.00 -15.64 -17.15
N ARG A 65 -13.20 -16.07 -15.89
CA ARG A 65 -14.27 -17.00 -15.51
C ARG A 65 -15.65 -16.43 -15.82
N ARG A 66 -15.89 -15.15 -15.52
CA ARG A 66 -17.15 -14.45 -15.86
C ARG A 66 -17.38 -14.42 -17.36
N GLY A 67 -16.35 -14.11 -18.15
CA GLY A 67 -16.44 -14.08 -19.61
C GLY A 67 -16.76 -15.45 -20.23
N VAL A 68 -16.31 -16.56 -19.63
CA VAL A 68 -16.74 -17.91 -20.03
C VAL A 68 -18.22 -18.13 -19.77
N VAL A 69 -18.69 -17.82 -18.55
CA VAL A 69 -20.09 -17.97 -18.16
C VAL A 69 -21.02 -17.15 -19.05
N GLU A 70 -20.67 -15.90 -19.36
CA GLU A 70 -21.48 -15.04 -20.22
C GLU A 70 -21.60 -15.58 -21.65
N ARG A 71 -20.49 -16.09 -22.21
CA ARG A 71 -20.49 -16.74 -23.53
C ARG A 71 -21.41 -17.96 -23.54
N ASP A 72 -21.28 -18.83 -22.54
CA ASP A 72 -22.07 -20.06 -22.44
C ASP A 72 -23.56 -19.76 -22.25
N ASN A 73 -23.89 -18.74 -21.44
CA ASN A 73 -25.25 -18.25 -21.28
C ASN A 73 -25.82 -17.72 -22.60
N GLY A 74 -25.04 -16.99 -23.40
CA GLY A 74 -25.44 -16.54 -24.73
C GLY A 74 -25.77 -17.69 -25.68
N ILE A 75 -24.92 -18.72 -25.70
CA ILE A 75 -25.15 -19.93 -26.51
C ILE A 75 -26.41 -20.68 -26.05
N LEU A 76 -26.60 -20.82 -24.75
CA LEU A 76 -27.77 -21.48 -24.18
C LEU A 76 -29.06 -20.74 -24.55
N LEU A 77 -29.06 -19.41 -24.44
CA LEU A 77 -30.20 -18.57 -24.79
C LEU A 77 -30.57 -18.71 -26.27
N ASP A 78 -29.60 -18.71 -27.18
CA ASP A 78 -29.89 -18.88 -28.61
C ASP A 78 -30.50 -20.27 -28.92
N LYS A 79 -29.97 -21.33 -28.28
CA LYS A 79 -30.52 -22.69 -28.40
C LYS A 79 -31.96 -22.77 -27.86
N MET A 80 -32.21 -22.21 -26.68
CA MET A 80 -33.56 -22.16 -26.10
C MET A 80 -34.51 -21.37 -26.98
N ALA A 81 -34.08 -20.21 -27.49
CA ALA A 81 -34.90 -19.39 -28.38
C ALA A 81 -35.23 -20.12 -29.69
N ARG A 82 -34.30 -20.89 -30.25
CA ARG A 82 -34.56 -21.76 -31.41
C ARG A 82 -35.61 -22.83 -31.09
N ILE A 83 -35.50 -23.51 -29.95
CA ILE A 83 -36.48 -24.51 -29.50
C ILE A 83 -37.86 -23.88 -29.29
N MET A 84 -37.92 -22.70 -28.68
CA MET A 84 -39.19 -22.00 -28.45
C MET A 84 -39.86 -21.53 -29.74
N ARG A 85 -39.08 -21.05 -30.72
CA ARG A 85 -39.59 -20.65 -32.04
C ARG A 85 -40.08 -21.84 -32.87
N THR A 86 -39.39 -22.96 -32.78
CA THR A 86 -39.70 -24.15 -33.57
C THR A 86 -40.47 -25.12 -32.67
N ARG A 87 -41.81 -25.15 -32.73
CA ARG A 87 -42.60 -26.20 -32.05
C ARG A 87 -42.00 -27.55 -32.46
N GLY A 88 -41.32 -28.21 -31.51
CA GLY A 88 -40.40 -29.32 -31.75
C GLY A 88 -40.93 -30.26 -32.83
N ARG A 89 -40.21 -30.35 -33.95
CA ARG A 89 -40.60 -31.23 -35.04
C ARG A 89 -40.25 -32.65 -34.60
N VAL A 90 -41.24 -33.41 -34.18
CA VAL A 90 -41.10 -34.84 -33.89
C VAL A 90 -41.03 -35.56 -35.24
N ASP A 91 -39.86 -36.09 -35.56
CA ASP A 91 -39.60 -36.88 -36.77
C ASP A 91 -39.95 -38.36 -36.60
N ASN A 92 -40.09 -38.83 -35.35
CA ASN A 92 -40.48 -40.20 -35.02
C ASN A 92 -41.98 -40.29 -34.70
N VAL A 93 -42.80 -40.47 -35.74
CA VAL A 93 -44.22 -40.81 -35.60
C VAL A 93 -44.40 -42.28 -35.99
N ASN A 94 -44.66 -43.15 -35.02
CA ASN A 94 -44.83 -44.58 -35.25
C ASN A 94 -46.30 -44.91 -35.57
N ASN A 95 -46.65 -44.97 -36.86
CA ASN A 95 -48.00 -45.27 -37.34
C ASN A 95 -48.27 -46.78 -37.46
N TYR A 96 -48.10 -47.55 -36.39
CA TYR A 96 -48.45 -48.98 -36.43
C TYR A 96 -49.97 -49.16 -36.53
N GLN A 97 -50.44 -49.72 -37.65
CA GLN A 97 -51.79 -50.26 -37.77
C GLN A 97 -51.80 -51.69 -37.25
N GLN A 98 -52.62 -51.96 -36.23
CA GLN A 98 -52.84 -53.33 -35.75
C GLN A 98 -53.68 -54.10 -36.79
N ARG A 99 -53.24 -55.32 -37.12
CA ARG A 99 -53.95 -56.28 -37.97
C ARG A 99 -54.87 -57.17 -37.15
#